data_AF-A0A2G1BPF1-F1
#
_entry.id   AF-A0A2G1BPF1-F1
#
_cell.length_a   1.000
_cell.length_b   1.000
_cell.length_c   1.000
_cell.angle_alpha   90.00
_cell.angle_beta   90.00
_cell.angle_gamma   90.00
#
_symmetry.space_group_name_H-M   'P 1'
#
loop_
_entity.id
_entity.type
_entity.pdbx_description
1 polymer ?
#
loop_
_entity_poly.entity_id
_entity_poly.type
_entity_poly.pdbx_seq_one_letter_code
_entity_poly.pdbx_strand_id
1 'polypeptide(L)'
;GKPAFVLFMGGPQRAPTTYRDARELIEGSDGVAGMGVDVAPVMLTQRAIYHHSTAQGKTAIELEPEGKAAEEVAALWEWTSKQVNVSTRSRVNNERGAA
;
A
#
# COMPACT_ATOMS: atom_id res chain seq x y z
N GLY A 1 -0.35 -18.02 0.01
CA GLY A 1 -0.17 -17.18 -1.19
C GLY A 1 1.00 -16.24 -0.95
N LYS A 2 1.38 -15.41 -1.94
CA LYS A 2 2.19 -14.22 -1.62
C LYS A 2 1.30 -13.25 -0.82
N PRO A 3 1.81 -12.56 0.21
CA PRO A 3 1.01 -11.58 0.92
C PRO A 3 0.61 -10.46 -0.04
N ALA A 4 -0.59 -9.93 0.16
CA ALA A 4 -1.14 -8.81 -0.57
C ALA A 4 -1.61 -7.76 0.44
N PHE A 5 -1.41 -6.49 0.10
CA PHE A 5 -1.75 -5.36 0.95
C PHE A 5 -2.46 -4.30 0.13
N VAL A 6 -3.36 -3.55 0.76
CA VAL A 6 -3.96 -2.35 0.17
C VAL A 6 -3.10 -1.14 0.51
N LEU A 7 -2.74 -0.35 -0.49
CA LEU A 7 -2.09 0.95 -0.33
C LEU A 7 -3.11 2.06 -0.61
N PHE A 8 -3.29 2.97 0.34
CA PHE A 8 -4.05 4.19 0.08
C PHE A 8 -3.21 5.17 -0.75
N MET A 9 -3.75 5.55 -1.91
CA MET A 9 -3.11 6.45 -2.87
C MET A 9 -4.09 7.53 -3.33
N GLY A 10 -3.62 8.77 -3.44
CA GLY A 10 -4.39 9.87 -4.04
C GLY A 10 -5.52 10.41 -3.16
N GLY A 11 -5.57 10.03 -1.88
CA GLY A 11 -6.54 10.54 -0.93
C GLY A 11 -6.16 11.92 -0.35
N PRO A 12 -7.11 12.67 0.24
CA PRO A 12 -6.86 13.97 0.85
C PRO A 12 -5.87 13.87 2.02
N GLN A 13 -4.99 14.86 2.18
CA GLN A 13 -3.88 14.82 3.14
C GLN A 13 -4.34 14.87 4.62
N ARG A 14 -5.54 15.38 4.90
CA ARG A 14 -6.05 15.64 6.25
C ARG A 14 -7.45 15.05 6.46
N ALA A 15 -7.60 13.76 6.23
CA ALA A 15 -8.86 13.04 6.42
C ALA A 15 -8.70 11.80 7.31
N PRO A 16 -8.28 11.95 8.58
CA PRO A 16 -7.98 10.82 9.47
C PRO A 16 -9.19 9.89 9.66
N THR A 17 -10.40 10.45 9.77
CA THR A 17 -11.64 9.67 9.88
C THR A 17 -11.89 8.83 8.62
N THR A 18 -11.71 9.40 7.43
CA THR A 18 -11.92 8.66 6.17
C THR A 18 -10.95 7.49 6.03
N TYR A 19 -9.67 7.68 6.35
CA TYR A 19 -8.69 6.59 6.31
C TYR A 19 -8.96 5.51 7.35
N ARG A 20 -9.39 5.90 8.56
CA ARG A 20 -9.79 4.96 9.60
C ARG A 20 -10.97 4.11 9.13
N ASP A 21 -12.03 4.74 8.65
CA ASP A 21 -13.26 4.04 8.24
C ASP A 21 -12.99 3.12 7.04
N ALA A 22 -12.18 3.58 6.07
CA ALA A 22 -11.75 2.74 4.95
C ALA A 22 -10.92 1.55 5.43
N ARG A 23 -10.00 1.76 6.38
CA ARG A 23 -9.18 0.69 6.95
C ARG A 23 -10.03 -0.34 7.68
N GLU A 24 -10.99 0.09 8.50
CA GLU A 24 -11.91 -0.79 9.20
C GLU A 24 -12.74 -1.64 8.23
N LEU A 25 -13.22 -1.06 7.13
CA LEU A 25 -13.94 -1.82 6.09
C LEU A 25 -13.06 -2.89 5.42
N ILE A 26 -11.77 -2.59 5.24
CA ILE A 26 -10.81 -3.48 4.57
C ILE A 26 -10.33 -4.59 5.49
N GLU A 27 -9.85 -4.24 6.68
CA GLU A 27 -9.24 -5.18 7.64
C GLU A 27 -10.30 -5.90 8.51
N GLY A 28 -11.43 -5.25 8.74
CA GLY A 28 -12.42 -5.64 9.74
C GLY A 28 -12.18 -4.97 11.09
N SER A 29 -13.12 -5.18 12.00
CA SER A 29 -13.05 -4.76 13.40
C SER A 29 -13.57 -5.86 14.32
N ASP A 30 -13.59 -5.61 15.63
CA ASP A 30 -14.02 -6.59 16.63
C ASP A 30 -15.43 -7.11 16.32
N GLY A 31 -15.50 -8.38 15.92
CA GLY A 31 -16.77 -9.05 15.58
C GLY A 31 -17.33 -8.71 14.19
N VAL A 32 -16.62 -7.94 13.36
CA VAL A 32 -17.03 -7.55 12.00
C VAL A 32 -15.97 -7.98 11.01
N ALA A 33 -16.32 -8.90 10.12
CA ALA A 33 -15.41 -9.35 9.06
C ALA A 33 -15.18 -8.24 8.02
N GLY A 34 -13.91 -7.97 7.72
CA GLY A 34 -13.50 -7.11 6.60
C GLY A 34 -13.38 -7.87 5.28
N MET A 35 -12.66 -7.29 4.33
CA MET A 35 -12.37 -7.88 3.02
C MET A 35 -11.21 -8.91 3.04
N GLY A 36 -10.62 -9.17 4.20
CA GLY A 36 -9.60 -10.21 4.38
C GLY A 36 -8.24 -9.86 3.76
N VAL A 37 -7.92 -8.57 3.66
CA VAL A 37 -6.64 -8.06 3.18
C VAL A 37 -6.15 -6.96 4.13
N ASP A 38 -4.85 -6.93 4.39
CA ASP A 38 -4.27 -5.94 5.29
C ASP A 38 -4.03 -4.61 4.56
N VAL A 39 -4.14 -3.49 5.28
CA VAL A 39 -3.82 -2.16 4.76
C VAL A 39 -2.40 -1.79 5.18
N ALA A 40 -1.59 -1.38 4.21
CA ALA A 40 -0.25 -0.87 4.44
C ALA A 40 -0.28 0.30 5.45
N PRO A 41 0.67 0.38 6.39
CA PRO A 41 0.73 1.47 7.38
C PRO A 41 1.19 2.80 6.77
N VAL A 42 1.66 2.76 5.52
CA VAL A 42 2.13 3.90 4.73
C VAL A 42 1.10 4.24 3.65
N MET A 43 1.07 5.50 3.23
CA MET A 43 0.14 6.00 2.21
C MET A 43 0.82 7.02 1.29
N LEU A 44 0.32 7.15 0.07
CA LEU A 44 0.70 8.21 -0.86
C LEU A 44 -0.46 9.20 -0.96
N THR A 45 -0.37 10.32 -0.26
CA THR A 45 -1.48 11.29 -0.26
C THR A 45 -1.55 12.07 -1.57
N GLN A 46 -2.65 12.77 -1.80
CA GLN A 46 -2.76 13.63 -2.97
C GLN A 46 -1.77 14.78 -2.88
N ARG A 47 -0.84 14.84 -3.85
CA ARG A 47 0.16 15.90 -3.98
C ARG A 47 0.31 16.27 -5.45
N ALA A 48 0.34 17.57 -5.73
CA ALA A 48 0.45 18.07 -7.10
C ALA A 48 1.73 17.57 -7.80
N ILE A 49 2.83 17.41 -7.06
CA ILE A 49 4.12 16.97 -7.60
C ILE A 49 4.09 15.54 -8.19
N TYR A 50 3.21 14.65 -7.70
CA TYR A 50 3.02 13.34 -8.32
C TYR A 50 2.49 13.47 -9.74
N HIS A 51 1.62 14.45 -10.03
CA HIS A 51 1.14 14.71 -11.37
C HIS A 51 2.12 15.55 -12.18
N HIS A 52 2.63 16.67 -11.64
CA HIS A 52 3.53 17.57 -12.37
C HIS A 52 4.82 16.90 -12.85
N SER A 53 5.36 15.96 -12.08
CA SER A 53 6.56 15.22 -12.47
C SER A 53 6.37 14.39 -13.74
N THR A 54 5.20 13.79 -13.93
CA THR A 54 4.90 12.98 -15.13
C THR A 54 4.94 13.79 -16.42
N ALA A 55 4.52 15.06 -16.39
CA ALA A 55 4.57 15.95 -17.55
C ALA A 55 6.00 16.22 -18.06
N GLN A 56 7.01 16.00 -17.20
CA GLN A 56 8.43 16.14 -17.53
C GLN A 56 9.14 14.78 -17.71
N GLY A 57 8.40 13.67 -17.69
CA GLY A 57 8.98 12.32 -17.74
C GLY A 57 9.83 11.97 -16.52
N LYS A 58 9.54 12.59 -15.38
CA LYS A 58 10.28 12.43 -14.12
C LYS A 58 9.38 11.89 -13.02
N THR A 59 9.99 11.48 -11.93
CA THR A 59 9.34 11.14 -10.67
C THR A 59 9.27 12.35 -9.74
N ALA A 60 8.40 12.30 -8.72
CA ALA A 60 8.33 13.34 -7.71
C ALA A 60 9.66 13.51 -6.96
N ILE A 61 10.40 12.42 -6.74
CA ILE A 61 11.69 12.40 -6.04
C ILE A 61 12.80 13.09 -6.85
N GLU A 62 12.72 13.06 -8.18
CA GLU A 62 13.70 13.74 -9.06
C GLU A 62 13.45 15.25 -9.18
N LEU A 63 12.20 15.70 -8.97
CA LEU A 63 11.86 17.13 -9.00
C LEU A 63 11.95 17.79 -7.62
N GLU A 64 11.51 17.10 -6.57
CA GLU A 64 11.52 17.58 -5.19
C GLU A 64 12.12 16.50 -4.27
N PRO A 65 13.45 16.33 -4.25
CA PRO A 65 14.12 15.25 -3.49
C PRO A 65 13.89 15.32 -1.97
N GLU A 66 13.70 16.53 -1.44
CA GLU A 66 13.43 16.81 -0.02
C GLU A 66 11.93 17.07 0.24
N GLY A 67 11.09 16.87 -0.78
CA GLY A 67 9.66 17.13 -0.71
C GLY A 67 8.91 16.04 0.05
N LYS A 68 7.68 16.36 0.46
CA LYS A 68 6.81 15.40 1.16
C LYS A 68 6.45 14.16 0.33
N ALA A 69 6.42 14.28 -0.99
CA ALA A 69 6.25 13.12 -1.86
C ALA A 69 7.46 12.18 -1.84
N ALA A 70 8.68 12.74 -1.76
CA ALA A 70 9.90 11.95 -1.60
C ALA A 70 9.90 11.21 -0.25
N GLU A 71 9.51 11.88 0.84
CA GLU A 71 9.35 11.24 2.16
C GLU A 71 8.36 10.06 2.12
N GLU A 72 7.20 10.24 1.49
CA GLU A 72 6.17 9.19 1.36
C GLU A 72 6.66 7.99 0.52
N VAL A 73 7.32 8.25 -0.61
CA VAL A 73 7.88 7.18 -1.46
C VAL A 73 9.02 6.45 -0.75
N ALA A 74 9.87 7.16 -0.01
CA ALA A 74 10.92 6.54 0.81
C ALA A 74 10.33 5.63 1.90
N ALA A 75 9.29 6.09 2.60
CA ALA A 75 8.59 5.28 3.60
C ALA A 75 7.94 4.03 2.98
N LEU A 76 7.33 4.17 1.80
CA LEU A 76 6.77 3.04 1.05
C LEU A 76 7.86 2.04 0.66
N TRP A 77 9.00 2.51 0.15
CA TRP A 77 10.12 1.67 -0.23
C TRP A 77 10.69 0.90 0.96
N GLU A 78 10.90 1.59 2.09
CA GLU A 78 11.41 0.97 3.32
C GLU A 78 10.45 -0.12 3.83
N TRP A 79 9.16 0.17 3.89
CA TRP A 79 8.16 -0.79 4.34
C TRP A 79 8.05 -1.98 3.38
N THR A 80 7.97 -1.73 2.06
CA THR A 80 7.86 -2.77 1.04
C THR A 80 9.08 -3.70 1.05
N SER A 81 10.28 -3.15 1.24
CA SER A 81 11.52 -3.92 1.35
C SER A 81 11.48 -4.95 2.49
N LYS A 82 10.82 -4.63 3.61
CA LYS A 82 10.58 -5.55 4.73
C LYS A 82 9.57 -6.64 4.38
N GLN A 83 8.57 -6.33 3.53
CA GLN A 83 7.56 -7.29 3.08
C GLN A 83 8.06 -8.24 1.98
N VAL A 84 9.02 -7.83 1.14
CA VAL A 84 9.51 -8.68 0.03
C VAL A 84 10.60 -9.67 0.46
N ASN A 85 11.12 -9.58 1.69
CA ASN A 85 11.98 -10.59 2.30
C ASN A 85 11.20 -11.87 2.71
N VAL A 86 10.05 -12.11 2.07
CA VAL A 86 9.19 -13.27 2.27
C VAL A 86 9.80 -14.47 1.56
N SER A 87 10.29 -15.42 2.35
CA SER A 87 10.73 -16.74 1.92
C SER A 87 9.70 -17.34 0.95
N THR A 88 10.13 -17.64 -0.28
CA THR A 88 9.29 -18.31 -1.27
C THR A 88 9.13 -19.77 -0.87
N ARG A 89 8.24 -20.08 0.07
CA ARG A 89 7.92 -21.47 0.39
C ARG A 89 6.99 -22.02 -0.69
N SER A 90 7.50 -23.06 -1.37
CA SER A 90 6.89 -23.78 -2.47
C SER A 90 5.39 -24.06 -2.26
N ARG A 91 4.56 -23.73 -3.25
CA ARG A 91 3.17 -24.22 -3.31
C ARG A 91 3.20 -25.69 -3.71
N VAL A 92 3.07 -26.59 -2.75
CA VAL A 92 2.64 -27.97 -3.02
C VAL A 92 1.64 -28.38 -1.95
N ASN A 93 0.38 -28.49 -2.34
CA ASN A 93 -0.27 -29.80 -2.35
C ASN A 93 -1.52 -29.76 -3.25
N ASN A 94 -1.45 -30.65 -4.22
CA ASN A 94 -2.48 -31.05 -5.15
C ASN A 94 -3.39 -32.05 -4.42
N GLU A 95 -4.59 -31.63 -4.05
CA GLU A 95 -5.63 -32.59 -3.67
C GLU A 95 -6.41 -32.95 -4.94
N ARG A 96 -5.88 -33.95 -5.66
CA ARG A 96 -6.72 -34.83 -6.46
C ARG A 96 -7.46 -35.74 -5.48
N GLY A 97 -8.78 -35.65 -5.47
CA GLY A 97 -9.69 -36.61 -4.86
C GLY A 97 -11.11 -36.04 -4.95
N ALA A 98 -12.13 -36.74 -5.45
CA ALA A 98 -12.23 -38.09 -5.95
C ALA A 98 -13.42 -38.14 -6.92
N ALA A 99 -13.39 -39.15 -7.80
CA ALA A 99 -14.48 -39.55 -8.66
C ALA A 99 -15.73 -39.99 -7.87
#